data_AF-A0A2E7V0V6-F1
#
_entry.id   AF-A0A2E7V0V6-F1
#
_cell.length_a   1.000
_cell.length_b   1.000
_cell.length_c   1.000
_cell.angle_alpha   90.00
_cell.angle_beta   90.00
_cell.angle_gamma   90.00
#
_symmetry.space_group_name_H-M   'P 1'
#
loop_
_entity.id
_entity.type
_entity.pdbx_description
1 polymer ?
#
loop_
_entity_poly.entity_id
_entity_poly.type
_entity_poly.pdbx_seq_one_letter_code
_entity_poly.pdbx_strand_id
1 'polypeptide(L)'
;MVEAAESAGLKLVSAPFLHKSQNYARTLELWRERFNAAYPVLDHNRYDERFRRMWNFYLAGSQAAFEALNYEVAQIVVEYDATKTTLSRP
;
A
#
# COMPACT_ATOMS: atom_id res chain seq x y z
N MET A 1 -4.52 10.93 -7.43
CA MET A 1 -4.77 9.56 -7.97
C MET A 1 -5.61 9.63 -9.23
N VAL A 2 -6.85 10.14 -9.17
CA VAL A 2 -7.72 10.32 -10.35
C VAL A 2 -7.09 11.24 -11.40
N GLU A 3 -6.66 12.44 -11.00
CA GLU A 3 -6.02 13.41 -11.92
C GLU A 3 -4.75 12.85 -12.59
N ALA A 4 -3.96 12.06 -11.85
CA ALA A 4 -2.77 11.40 -12.39
C ALA A 4 -3.12 10.32 -13.41
N ALA A 5 -4.18 9.54 -13.17
CA ALA A 5 -4.69 8.56 -14.13
C ALA A 5 -5.23 9.26 -15.40
N GLU A 6 -5.99 10.34 -15.23
CA GLU A 6 -6.54 11.12 -16.35
C GLU A 6 -5.46 11.77 -17.21
N SER A 7 -4.39 12.26 -16.59
CA SER A 7 -3.22 12.82 -17.27
C SER A 7 -2.46 11.75 -18.07
N ALA A 8 -2.54 10.49 -17.66
CA ALA A 8 -1.97 9.34 -18.36
C ALA A 8 -2.90 8.77 -19.46
N GLY A 9 -4.02 9.43 -19.76
CA GLY A 9 -4.99 8.96 -20.76
C GLY A 9 -5.86 7.79 -20.26
N LEU A 10 -5.96 7.60 -18.94
CA LEU A 10 -6.82 6.60 -18.33
C LEU A 10 -8.07 7.26 -17.76
N LYS A 11 -9.18 6.55 -17.77
CA LYS A 11 -10.41 6.96 -17.08
C LYS A 11 -10.82 5.89 -16.07
N LEU A 12 -11.46 6.31 -14.99
CA LEU A 12 -11.98 5.37 -13.99
C LEU A 12 -13.19 4.64 -14.58
N VAL A 13 -13.21 3.32 -14.43
CA VAL A 13 -14.34 2.47 -14.83
C VAL A 13 -15.47 2.59 -13.80
N SER A 14 -15.12 2.79 -12.53
CA SER A 14 -16.05 2.91 -11.42
C SER A 14 -15.48 3.82 -10.33
N ALA A 15 -16.32 4.20 -9.37
CA ALA A 15 -15.85 4.82 -8.14
C ALA A 15 -14.82 3.91 -7.43
N PRO A 16 -13.80 4.48 -6.76
CA PRO A 16 -12.85 3.71 -5.97
C PRO A 16 -13.55 2.84 -4.92
N PHE A 17 -13.18 1.56 -4.86
CA PHE A 17 -13.63 0.68 -3.81
C PHE A 17 -12.70 0.81 -2.59
N LEU A 18 -13.24 1.27 -1.47
CA LEU A 18 -12.49 1.46 -0.23
C LEU A 18 -12.61 0.20 0.64
N HIS A 19 -11.48 -0.46 0.87
CA HIS A 19 -11.40 -1.60 1.78
C HIS A 19 -11.46 -1.12 3.22
N LYS A 20 -12.14 -1.90 4.08
CA LYS A 20 -12.16 -1.66 5.52
C LYS A 20 -10.74 -1.60 6.06
N SER A 21 -10.42 -0.52 6.78
CA SER A 21 -9.08 -0.27 7.34
C SER A 21 -8.54 -1.46 8.17
N GLN A 22 -9.44 -2.15 8.88
CA GLN A 22 -9.13 -3.34 9.69
C GLN A 22 -8.46 -4.47 8.89
N ASN A 23 -8.73 -4.61 7.59
CA ASN A 23 -8.11 -5.66 6.77
C ASN A 23 -6.60 -5.42 6.65
N TYR A 24 -6.19 -4.18 6.43
CA TYR A 24 -4.78 -3.84 6.29
C TYR A 24 -4.09 -3.72 7.65
N ALA A 25 -4.79 -3.26 8.68
CA ALA A 25 -4.31 -3.33 10.07
C ALA A 25 -3.96 -4.77 10.46
N ARG A 26 -4.85 -5.74 10.19
CA ARG A 26 -4.61 -7.17 10.45
C ARG A 26 -3.43 -7.71 9.64
N THR A 27 -3.25 -7.23 8.41
CA THR A 27 -2.08 -7.59 7.59
C THR A 27 -0.78 -7.14 8.25
N LEU A 28 -0.72 -5.90 8.72
CA LEU A 28 0.46 -5.32 9.39
C LEU A 28 0.77 -6.00 10.72
N GLU A 29 -0.25 -6.37 11.49
CA GLU A 29 -0.10 -7.16 12.70
C GLU A 29 0.55 -8.52 12.40
N LEU A 30 0.01 -9.27 11.44
CA LEU A 30 0.56 -10.58 11.03
C LEU A 30 1.99 -10.47 10.49
N TRP A 31 2.32 -9.39 9.78
CA TRP A 31 3.69 -9.13 9.33
C TRP A 31 4.64 -8.87 10.49
N ARG A 32 4.21 -8.11 11.49
CA ARG A 32 5.01 -7.82 12.70
C ARG A 32 5.25 -9.08 13.52
N GLU A 33 4.24 -9.92 13.69
CA GLU A 33 4.37 -11.22 14.36
C GLU A 33 5.40 -12.10 13.63
N ARG A 34 5.23 -12.29 12.32
CA ARG A 34 6.13 -13.12 11.50
C ARG A 34 7.55 -12.58 11.47
N PHE A 35 7.72 -11.26 11.37
CA PHE A 35 9.03 -10.62 11.40
C PHE A 35 9.76 -10.91 12.71
N ASN A 36 9.11 -10.71 13.86
CA ASN A 36 9.75 -10.96 15.16
C ASN A 36 10.04 -12.44 15.40
N ALA A 37 9.19 -13.34 14.91
CA ALA A 37 9.43 -14.78 14.97
C ALA A 37 10.65 -15.20 14.12
N ALA A 38 10.84 -14.59 12.95
CA ALA A 38 11.96 -14.87 12.06
C ALA A 38 13.25 -14.12 12.42
N TYR A 39 13.17 -13.03 13.20
CA TYR A 39 14.32 -12.18 13.51
C TYR A 39 15.56 -12.93 14.02
N PRO A 40 15.46 -13.92 14.94
CA PRO A 40 16.65 -14.63 15.44
C PRO A 40 17.51 -15.29 14.37
N VAL A 41 16.92 -15.69 13.24
CA VAL A 41 17.62 -16.39 12.14
C VAL A 41 18.06 -15.47 11.00
N LEU A 42 17.79 -14.16 11.09
CA LEU A 42 18.24 -13.19 10.09
C LEU A 42 19.74 -12.92 10.21
N ASP A 43 20.34 -12.44 9.12
CA ASP A 43 21.73 -11.97 9.12
C ASP A 43 21.86 -10.67 9.93
N HIS A 44 22.30 -10.78 11.17
CA HIS A 44 22.45 -9.65 12.10
C HIS A 44 23.56 -8.66 11.72
N ASN A 45 24.43 -8.98 10.76
CA ASN A 45 25.35 -8.00 10.18
C ASN A 45 24.62 -7.01 9.25
N ARG A 46 23.45 -7.40 8.72
CA ARG A 46 22.61 -6.59 7.83
C ARG A 46 21.36 -6.05 8.52
N TYR A 47 20.80 -6.82 9.44
CA TYR A 47 19.53 -6.55 10.12
C TYR A 47 19.76 -6.54 11.63
N ASP A 48 20.53 -5.56 12.09
CA ASP A 48 20.87 -5.39 13.49
C ASP A 48 19.67 -4.96 14.36
N GLU A 49 19.92 -4.80 15.66
CA GLU A 49 18.88 -4.40 16.61
C GLU A 49 18.29 -3.01 16.29
N ARG A 50 19.07 -2.10 15.69
CA ARG A 50 18.57 -0.80 15.25
C ARG A 50 17.56 -0.96 14.12
N PHE A 51 17.86 -1.81 13.14
CA PHE A 51 16.92 -2.17 12.09
C PHE A 51 15.65 -2.80 12.67
N ARG A 52 15.79 -3.76 13.61
CA ARG A 52 14.65 -4.43 14.25
C ARG A 52 13.69 -3.43 14.91
N ARG A 53 14.24 -2.47 15.65
CA ARG A 53 13.44 -1.44 16.33
C ARG A 53 12.74 -0.52 15.34
N MET A 54 13.45 -0.08 14.29
CA MET A 54 12.88 0.75 13.24
C MET A 54 11.75 0.01 12.50
N TRP A 55 11.96 -1.26 12.16
CA TRP A 55 10.99 -2.06 11.43
C TRP A 55 9.73 -2.34 12.26
N ASN A 56 9.90 -2.64 13.55
CA ASN A 56 8.77 -2.76 14.48
C ASN A 56 8.01 -1.44 14.64
N PHE A 57 8.71 -0.31 14.74
CA PHE A 57 8.07 1.01 14.80
C PHE A 57 7.26 1.29 13.53
N TYR A 58 7.81 1.00 12.35
CA TYR A 58 7.11 1.15 11.08
C TYR A 58 5.84 0.30 11.02
N LEU A 59 5.92 -0.99 11.35
CA LEU A 59 4.78 -1.91 11.26
C LEU A 59 3.69 -1.56 12.29
N ALA A 60 4.07 -1.30 13.54
CA ALA A 60 3.13 -0.94 14.60
C ALA A 60 2.50 0.44 14.37
N GLY A 61 3.30 1.43 13.94
CA GLY A 61 2.82 2.77 13.62
C GLY A 61 1.88 2.77 12.42
N SER A 62 2.19 1.97 11.40
CA SER A 62 1.31 1.79 10.24
C SER A 62 0.01 1.10 10.63
N GLN A 63 0.05 0.06 11.47
CA GLN A 63 -1.16 -0.61 11.98
C GLN A 63 -2.06 0.41 12.70
N ALA A 64 -1.48 1.23 13.59
CA ALA A 64 -2.20 2.27 14.31
C ALA A 64 -2.80 3.33 13.37
N ALA A 65 -2.15 3.64 12.25
CA ALA A 65 -2.72 4.56 11.26
C ALA A 65 -4.01 4.02 10.61
N PHE A 66 -4.06 2.71 10.31
CA PHE A 66 -5.29 2.06 9.83
C PHE A 66 -6.37 1.94 10.92
N GLU A 67 -5.99 1.65 12.17
CA GLU A 67 -6.95 1.45 13.26
C GLU A 67 -7.51 2.75 13.83
N ALA A 68 -6.66 3.77 14.03
CA ALA A 68 -6.99 4.97 14.78
C ALA A 68 -7.06 6.26 13.94
N LEU A 69 -6.41 6.28 12.77
CA LEU A 69 -6.34 7.48 11.90
C LEU A 69 -7.17 7.35 10.62
N ASN A 70 -8.03 6.33 10.53
CA ASN A 70 -8.92 6.07 9.39
C ASN A 70 -8.18 5.98 8.04
N TYR A 71 -6.97 5.42 8.02
CA TYR A 71 -6.31 5.12 6.75
C TYR A 71 -7.05 4.00 6.04
N GLU A 72 -7.14 4.07 4.72
CA GLU A 72 -7.89 3.12 3.90
C GLU A 72 -7.05 2.65 2.71
N VAL A 73 -7.39 1.48 2.20
CA VAL A 73 -6.83 0.97 0.95
C VAL A 73 -7.89 1.12 -0.13
N ALA A 74 -7.57 1.88 -1.17
CA ALA A 74 -8.43 2.04 -2.34
C ALA A 74 -8.03 1.04 -3.43
N GLN A 75 -9.00 0.31 -3.95
CA GLN A 75 -8.88 -0.42 -5.20
C GLN A 75 -9.57 0.38 -6.30
N ILE A 76 -8.81 0.74 -7.33
CA ILE A 76 -9.28 1.56 -8.44
C ILE A 76 -9.17 0.75 -9.73
N VAL A 77 -10.26 0.68 -10.48
CA VAL A 77 -10.28 0.08 -11.82
C VAL A 77 -10.26 1.20 -12.85
N VAL A 78 -9.28 1.14 -13.74
CA VAL A 78 -9.08 2.14 -14.80
C VAL A 78 -9.05 1.44 -16.15
N GLU A 79 -9.50 2.15 -17.17
CA GLU A 79 -9.41 1.74 -18.56
C GLU A 79 -8.82 2.86 -19.41
N TYR A 80 -8.31 2.48 -20.58
CA TYR A 80 -7.77 3.44 -21.52
C TYR A 80 -8.89 4.32 -22.09
N ASP A 81 -8.65 5.64 -22.10
CA ASP A 81 -9.56 6.59 -22.69
C ASP A 81 -9.30 6.72 -24.20
N ALA A 82 -9.98 5.87 -24.97
CA ALA A 82 -9.92 5.89 -26.43
C ALA A 82 -10.32 7.26 -27.03
N THR A 83 -11.08 8.10 -26.31
CA THR A 83 -11.46 9.43 -26.79
C THR A 83 -10.30 10.44 -26.74
N LYS A 84 -9.29 10.20 -25.90
CA LYS A 84 -8.03 10.95 -25.87
C LYS A 84 -7.00 10.43 -26.90
N THR A 85 -7.34 9.38 -27.66
CA THR A 85 -6.46 8.76 -28.66
C THR A 85 -6.85 9.18 -30.06
N THR A 86 -6.83 10.48 -30.29
CA THR A 86 -6.79 10.99 -31.66
C THR A 86 -5.56 11.85 -31.78
N LEU A 87 -4.37 11.25 -31.91
CA LEU A 87 -3.20 11.91 -32.50
C LEU A 87 -2.19 10.88 -33.05
N SER A 88 -2.14 10.86 -34.38
CA SER A 88 -1.10 10.40 -35.31
C SER A 88 -0.51 8.99 -35.14
N ARG A 89 -1.06 8.04 -35.91
CA ARG A 89 -0.26 6.96 -36.50
C ARG A 89 0.37 7.48 -37.81
N PRO A 90 1.70 7.41 -38.00
CA PRO A 90 2.30 7.59 -39.33
C PRO A 90 1.96 6.43 -40.27
#